data_AF-A0A970F3R5-F1
#
_entry.id   AF-A0A970F3R5-F1
#
_cell.length_a   1.000
_cell.length_b   1.000
_cell.length_c   1.000
_cell.angle_alpha   90.00
_cell.angle_beta   90.00
_cell.angle_gamma   90.00
#
_symmetry.space_group_name_H-M   'P 1'
#
loop_
_entity.id
_entity.type
_entity.pdbx_description
1 polymer ?
#
loop_
_entity_poly.entity_id
_entity_poly.type
_entity_poly.pdbx_seq_one_letter_code
_entity_poly.pdbx_strand_id
1 'polypeptide(L)'
;MGTTVAAVLFAVTINLFSDVNYTALGVMVSFISGIFWAFGQILQFAALKKSEVSKVMPISNDTQLLFTSLSSGIILSEWKSPTETLASIVVIFLLLIAMYLFSVKGHQVKEAGNLTFQIILIISSSSMFLMGYVTITNFFWNFRIKYFLTAIVRHVFFSANDHVIC
;
A
#
# COMPACT_ATOMS: atom_id res chain seq x y z
N MET A 1 2.79 -16.53 7.01
CA MET A 1 4.13 -16.98 7.44
C MET A 1 5.16 -16.88 6.33
N GLY A 2 4.91 -17.39 5.12
CA GLY A 2 5.85 -17.24 4.01
C GLY A 2 6.21 -15.78 3.65
N THR A 3 5.23 -14.87 3.65
CA THR A 3 5.44 -13.44 3.34
C THR A 3 6.35 -12.73 4.34
N THR A 4 6.20 -12.98 5.64
CA THR A 4 7.05 -12.38 6.68
C THR A 4 8.48 -12.91 6.62
N VAL A 5 8.65 -14.22 6.42
CA VAL A 5 9.99 -14.84 6.27
C VAL A 5 10.69 -14.30 5.03
N ALA A 6 9.98 -14.22 3.90
CA ALA A 6 10.51 -13.64 2.67
C ALA A 6 10.91 -12.16 2.86
N ALA A 7 10.09 -11.37 3.55
CA ALA A 7 10.39 -9.96 3.83
C ALA A 7 11.67 -9.79 4.66
N VAL A 8 11.87 -10.62 5.69
CA VAL A 8 13.09 -10.58 6.52
C VAL A 8 14.31 -11.01 5.71
N LEU A 9 14.23 -12.11 4.97
CA LEU A 9 15.32 -12.57 4.11
C LEU A 9 15.72 -11.50 3.09
N PHE A 10 14.73 -10.86 2.46
CA PHE A 10 14.96 -9.79 1.50
C PHE A 10 15.61 -8.56 2.15
N ALA A 11 15.12 -8.14 3.32
CA ALA A 11 15.68 -7.01 4.07
C ALA A 11 17.14 -7.26 4.48
N VAL A 12 17.47 -8.46 4.97
CA VAL A 12 18.86 -8.85 5.30
C VAL A 12 19.73 -8.84 4.06
N THR A 13 19.23 -9.39 2.95
CA THR A 13 19.98 -9.46 1.70
C THR A 13 20.30 -8.06 1.17
N ILE A 14 19.32 -7.15 1.11
CA ILE A 14 19.55 -5.77 0.69
C ILE A 14 20.58 -5.07 1.58
N ASN A 15 20.48 -5.25 2.91
CA ASN A 15 21.40 -4.61 3.84
C ASN A 15 22.87 -5.03 3.65
N LEU A 16 23.13 -6.27 3.20
CA LEU A 16 24.49 -6.74 2.94
C LEU A 16 25.12 -6.14 1.68
N PHE A 17 24.30 -5.74 0.70
CA PHE A 17 24.76 -5.24 -0.60
C PHE A 17 24.59 -3.73 -0.80
N SER A 18 23.96 -3.02 0.14
CA SER A 18 23.66 -1.59 0.04
C SER A 18 24.18 -0.84 1.26
N ASP A 19 24.81 0.32 1.05
CA ASP A 19 25.18 1.24 2.14
C ASP A 19 23.93 1.94 2.70
N VAL A 20 23.19 1.23 3.55
CA VAL A 20 21.95 1.73 4.14
C VAL A 20 22.27 2.66 5.30
N ASN A 21 22.03 3.95 5.11
CA ASN A 21 22.12 4.94 6.18
C ASN A 21 20.87 4.89 7.07
N TYR A 22 20.99 4.19 8.20
CA TYR A 22 19.92 4.10 9.19
C TYR A 22 19.74 5.40 9.94
N THR A 23 18.55 5.99 9.82
CA THR A 23 18.13 7.13 10.66
C THR A 23 17.16 6.65 11.72
N ALA A 24 17.31 7.09 12.97
CA ALA A 24 16.46 6.66 14.08
C ALA A 24 14.96 6.86 13.78
N LEU A 25 14.63 8.00 13.15
CA LEU A 25 13.27 8.30 12.72
C LEU A 25 12.78 7.35 11.61
N GLY A 26 13.64 7.02 10.63
CA GLY A 26 13.30 6.05 9.59
C GLY A 26 13.03 4.66 10.15
N VAL A 27 13.84 4.20 11.10
CA VAL A 27 13.65 2.91 11.78
C VAL A 27 12.34 2.88 12.56
N MET A 28 12.01 3.93 13.32
CA MET A 28 10.74 4.02 14.05
C MET A 28 9.53 4.00 13.11
N VAL A 29 9.57 4.77 12.02
CA VAL A 29 8.48 4.81 11.03
C VAL A 29 8.28 3.45 10.36
N SER A 30 9.38 2.78 9.94
CA SER A 30 9.33 1.43 9.38
C SER A 30 8.82 0.39 10.35
N PHE A 31 9.13 0.52 11.65
CA PHE A 31 8.60 -0.37 12.68
C PHE A 31 7.09 -0.19 12.87
N ILE A 32 6.62 1.06 12.99
CA ILE A 32 5.19 1.38 13.12
C ILE A 32 4.43 0.90 11.89
N SER A 33 4.95 1.13 10.67
CA SER A 33 4.30 0.65 9.45
C SER A 33 4.26 -0.88 9.41
N GLY A 34 5.32 -1.56 9.85
CA GLY A 34 5.35 -3.01 10.00
C GLY A 34 4.27 -3.57 10.93
N ILE A 35 3.94 -2.86 12.01
CA ILE A 35 2.83 -3.23 12.92
C ILE A 35 1.49 -3.19 12.16
N PHE A 36 1.21 -2.09 11.45
CA PHE A 36 -0.01 -1.97 10.64
C PHE A 36 -0.13 -3.09 9.60
N TRP A 37 0.98 -3.40 8.91
CA TRP A 37 1.02 -4.50 7.96
C TRP A 37 0.72 -5.85 8.63
N ALA A 38 1.36 -6.13 9.77
CA ALA A 38 1.17 -7.39 10.49
C ALA A 38 -0.30 -7.59 10.93
N PHE A 39 -0.96 -6.54 11.45
CA PHE A 39 -2.39 -6.59 11.79
C PHE A 39 -3.27 -6.86 10.56
N GLY A 40 -3.01 -6.17 9.45
CA GLY A 40 -3.72 -6.43 8.19
C GLY A 40 -3.59 -7.89 7.76
N GLN A 41 -2.36 -8.42 7.76
CA GLN A 41 -2.11 -9.81 7.40
C GLN A 41 -2.82 -10.81 8.31
N ILE A 42 -2.86 -10.57 9.63
CA ILE A 42 -3.56 -11.44 10.58
C ILE A 42 -5.05 -11.52 10.26
N LEU A 43 -5.71 -10.37 10.02
CA LEU A 43 -7.12 -10.31 9.66
C LEU A 43 -7.37 -10.97 8.29
N GLN A 44 -6.47 -10.77 7.34
CA GLN A 44 -6.57 -11.39 6.02
C GLN A 44 -6.52 -12.91 6.09
N PHE A 45 -5.58 -13.46 6.85
CA PHE A 45 -5.50 -14.89 7.08
C PHE A 45 -6.70 -15.42 7.88
N ALA A 46 -7.26 -14.63 8.80
CA ALA A 46 -8.47 -14.99 9.51
C ALA A 46 -9.68 -15.11 8.57
N ALA A 47 -9.81 -14.22 7.57
CA ALA A 47 -10.85 -14.34 6.53
C ALA A 47 -10.64 -15.58 5.66
N LEU A 48 -9.40 -15.86 5.24
CA LEU A 48 -9.04 -17.03 4.43
C LEU A 48 -9.23 -18.37 5.16
N LYS A 49 -9.20 -18.38 6.50
CA LYS A 49 -9.52 -19.58 7.30
C LYS A 49 -11.03 -19.80 7.47
N LYS A 50 -11.83 -18.74 7.35
CA LYS A 50 -13.29 -18.78 7.55
C LYS A 50 -14.07 -19.04 6.27
N SER A 51 -13.45 -18.93 5.10
CA SER A 51 -14.11 -19.12 3.81
C SER A 51 -13.11 -19.58 2.75
N GLU A 52 -13.62 -19.99 1.60
CA GLU A 52 -12.81 -20.53 0.52
C GLU A 52 -11.83 -19.48 -0.03
N VAL A 53 -10.57 -19.88 -0.15
CA VAL A 53 -9.47 -19.03 -0.63
C VAL A 53 -9.79 -18.45 -2.01
N SER A 54 -10.38 -19.24 -2.92
CA SER A 54 -10.74 -18.81 -4.28
C SER A 54 -11.75 -17.66 -4.33
N LYS A 55 -12.60 -17.52 -3.30
CA LYS A 55 -13.62 -16.46 -3.19
C LYS A 55 -13.10 -15.25 -2.43
N VAL A 56 -12.36 -15.50 -1.34
CA VAL A 56 -11.85 -14.44 -0.47
C VAL A 56 -10.69 -13.69 -1.12
N MET A 57 -9.82 -14.37 -1.87
CA MET A 57 -8.62 -13.76 -2.45
C MET A 57 -8.91 -12.63 -3.44
N PRO A 58 -9.81 -12.80 -4.43
CA PRO A 58 -10.17 -11.71 -5.35
C PRO A 58 -10.74 -10.50 -4.61
N ILE A 59 -11.70 -10.73 -3.70
CA ILE A 59 -12.36 -9.67 -2.93
C ILE A 59 -11.34 -8.92 -2.05
N SER A 60 -10.43 -9.64 -1.42
CA SER A 60 -9.37 -9.03 -0.62
C SER A 60 -8.44 -8.16 -1.45
N ASN A 61 -7.94 -8.68 -2.57
CA ASN A 61 -7.04 -7.94 -3.44
C ASN A 61 -7.73 -6.67 -3.96
N ASP A 62 -8.97 -6.79 -4.40
CA ASP A 62 -9.73 -5.67 -4.95
C ASP A 62 -9.98 -4.61 -3.87
N THR A 63 -10.47 -5.00 -2.69
CA THR A 63 -10.66 -4.04 -1.59
C THR A 63 -9.35 -3.38 -1.16
N GLN A 64 -8.24 -4.12 -1.11
CA GLN A 64 -6.94 -3.54 -0.80
C GLN A 64 -6.52 -2.49 -1.84
N LEU A 65 -6.71 -2.75 -3.13
CA LEU A 65 -6.44 -1.78 -4.21
C LEU A 65 -7.34 -0.54 -4.08
N LEU A 66 -8.62 -0.73 -3.76
CA LEU A 66 -9.56 0.36 -3.54
C LEU A 66 -9.11 1.28 -2.39
N PHE A 67 -8.84 0.72 -1.20
CA PHE A 67 -8.42 1.50 -0.04
C PHE A 67 -7.08 2.20 -0.26
N THR A 68 -6.09 1.51 -0.86
CA THR A 68 -4.77 2.10 -1.13
C THR A 68 -4.82 3.19 -2.20
N SER A 69 -5.60 3.00 -3.27
CA SER A 69 -5.81 4.01 -4.31
C SER A 69 -6.54 5.25 -3.76
N LEU A 70 -7.57 5.06 -2.93
CA LEU A 70 -8.26 6.16 -2.28
C LEU A 70 -7.34 6.93 -1.32
N SER A 71 -6.49 6.21 -0.59
CA SER A 71 -5.50 6.83 0.29
C SER A 71 -4.49 7.71 -0.47
N SER A 72 -3.98 7.22 -1.60
CA SER A 72 -3.08 7.98 -2.46
C SER A 72 -3.76 9.25 -2.99
N GLY A 73 -4.98 9.13 -3.50
CA GLY A 73 -5.72 10.27 -4.01
C GLY A 73 -6.06 11.33 -2.97
N ILE A 74 -6.61 10.89 -1.83
CA ILE A 74 -7.19 11.79 -0.84
C ILE A 74 -6.14 12.19 0.22
N ILE A 75 -5.53 11.21 0.90
CA ILE A 75 -4.65 11.47 2.05
C ILE A 75 -3.30 12.00 1.60
N LEU A 76 -2.71 11.42 0.56
CA LEU A 76 -1.45 11.91 0.01
C LEU A 76 -1.65 13.09 -0.94
N SER A 77 -2.91 13.40 -1.29
CA SER A 77 -3.29 14.48 -2.21
C SER A 77 -2.49 14.40 -3.53
N GLU A 78 -2.28 13.18 -4.02
CA GLU A 78 -1.50 12.94 -5.24
C GLU A 78 -2.29 13.26 -6.51
N TRP A 79 -3.62 13.29 -6.46
CA TRP A 79 -4.47 13.72 -7.56
C TRP A 79 -4.46 15.24 -7.67
N LYS A 80 -3.56 15.77 -8.49
CA LYS A 80 -3.37 17.21 -8.68
C LYS A 80 -4.21 17.75 -9.83
N SER A 81 -4.51 16.90 -10.81
CA SER A 81 -5.31 17.26 -11.98
C SER A 81 -6.69 16.59 -11.94
N PRO A 82 -7.75 17.27 -12.43
CA PRO A 82 -9.06 16.66 -12.64
C PRO A 82 -9.01 15.39 -13.51
N THR A 83 -8.06 15.32 -14.45
CA THR A 83 -7.87 14.14 -15.31
C THR A 83 -7.35 12.93 -14.53
N GLU A 84 -6.44 13.13 -13.57
CA GLU A 84 -5.89 12.08 -12.71
C GLU A 84 -6.95 11.54 -11.73
N THR A 85 -7.74 12.45 -11.16
CA THR A 85 -8.88 12.10 -10.31
C THR A 85 -9.89 11.25 -11.08
N LEU A 86 -10.29 11.70 -12.28
CA LEU A 86 -11.27 10.99 -13.09
C LEU A 86 -10.76 9.61 -13.52
N ALA A 87 -9.50 9.53 -13.96
CA ALA A 87 -8.88 8.25 -14.33
C ALA A 87 -8.86 7.27 -13.14
N SER A 88 -8.52 7.74 -11.95
CA SER A 88 -8.49 6.90 -10.74
C SER A 88 -9.87 6.40 -10.34
N ILE A 89 -10.90 7.26 -10.44
CA ILE A 89 -12.29 6.87 -10.20
C ILE A 89 -12.76 5.81 -11.21
N VAL A 90 -12.40 5.96 -12.49
CA VAL A 90 -12.72 4.97 -13.53
C VAL A 90 -12.05 3.62 -13.24
N VAL A 91 -10.78 3.61 -12.84
CA VAL A 91 -10.07 2.37 -12.48
C VAL A 91 -10.72 1.69 -11.27
N ILE A 92 -11.08 2.46 -10.24
CA ILE A 92 -11.82 1.96 -9.08
C ILE A 92 -13.15 1.32 -9.51
N PHE A 93 -13.88 1.94 -10.43
CA PHE A 93 -15.12 1.39 -10.96
C PHE A 93 -14.91 0.09 -11.74
N LEU A 94 -13.86 0.03 -12.57
CA LEU A 94 -13.50 -1.19 -13.29
C LEU A 94 -13.11 -2.33 -12.34
N LEU A 95 -12.41 -2.04 -11.24
CA LEU A 95 -12.10 -3.04 -10.21
C LEU A 95 -13.36 -3.62 -9.58
N LEU A 96 -14.36 -2.79 -9.28
CA LEU A 96 -15.65 -3.26 -8.74
C LEU A 96 -16.41 -4.16 -9.72
N ILE A 97 -16.40 -3.83 -11.02
CA ILE A 97 -17.00 -4.68 -12.05
C ILE A 97 -16.22 -6.01 -12.18
N ALA A 98 -14.89 -5.96 -12.18
CA ALA A 98 -14.05 -7.13 -12.25
C ALA A 98 -14.31 -8.08 -11.06
N MET A 99 -14.40 -7.52 -9.85
CA MET A 99 -14.75 -8.26 -8.63
C MET A 99 -16.11 -8.96 -8.78
N TYR A 100 -17.12 -8.25 -9.28
CA TYR A 100 -18.46 -8.81 -9.49
C TYR A 100 -18.44 -9.97 -10.50
N LEU A 101 -17.80 -9.77 -11.65
CA LEU A 101 -17.68 -10.80 -12.68
C LEU A 101 -16.91 -12.03 -12.18
N PHE A 102 -15.86 -11.83 -11.39
CA PHE A 102 -15.08 -12.92 -10.79
C PHE A 102 -15.92 -13.72 -9.78
N SER A 103 -16.66 -13.02 -8.91
CA SER A 103 -17.56 -13.64 -7.92
C SER A 103 -18.64 -14.50 -8.58
N VAL A 104 -19.25 -14.02 -9.68
CA VAL A 104 -20.29 -14.76 -10.40
C VAL A 104 -19.74 -16.02 -11.08
N LYS A 105 -18.54 -15.94 -11.68
CA LYS A 105 -17.92 -17.08 -12.40
C LYS A 105 -17.45 -18.22 -11.50
N GLY A 106 -17.34 -18.02 -10.18
CA GLY A 106 -16.96 -19.05 -9.21
C GLY A 106 -18.01 -20.15 -8.92
N HIS A 107 -19.00 -20.34 -9.80
CA HIS A 107 -20.18 -21.22 -9.61
C HIS A 107 -19.96 -22.71 -9.97
N GLN A 108 -18.76 -23.25 -9.76
CA GLN A 108 -18.52 -24.68 -9.95
C GLN A 108 -17.88 -25.23 -8.68
N VAL A 109 -18.69 -25.95 -7.89
CA VAL A 109 -18.37 -26.91 -6.80
C VAL A 109 -19.14 -26.64 -5.49
N LYS A 110 -19.93 -27.66 -5.16
CA LYS A 110 -20.78 -28.00 -4.00
C LYS A 110 -20.61 -27.19 -2.70
N GLU A 111 -21.76 -26.78 -2.14
CA GLU A 111 -21.98 -26.37 -0.74
C GLU A 111 -21.00 -25.34 -0.17
N ALA A 112 -20.65 -24.32 -0.94
CA ALA A 112 -19.89 -23.20 -0.42
C ALA A 112 -20.83 -22.21 0.30
N GLY A 113 -20.76 -22.17 1.63
CA GLY A 113 -21.46 -21.20 2.46
C GLY A 113 -21.30 -19.77 1.93
N ASN A 114 -22.40 -19.02 1.93
CA ASN A 114 -22.45 -17.66 1.41
C ASN A 114 -21.41 -16.77 2.13
N LEU A 115 -20.81 -15.83 1.39
CA LEU A 115 -19.80 -14.93 1.93
C LEU A 115 -20.48 -14.01 2.95
N THR A 116 -20.36 -14.38 4.22
CA THR A 116 -21.12 -13.75 5.29
C THR A 116 -20.62 -12.32 5.47
N PHE A 117 -21.53 -11.40 5.83
CA PHE A 117 -21.21 -10.01 6.15
C PHE A 117 -20.01 -9.86 7.10
N GLN A 118 -19.87 -10.78 8.06
CA GLN A 118 -18.71 -10.86 8.97
C GLN A 118 -17.37 -11.04 8.25
N ILE A 119 -17.30 -11.87 7.20
CA ILE A 119 -16.07 -12.09 6.42
C ILE A 119 -15.73 -10.84 5.62
N ILE A 120 -16.73 -10.18 5.02
CA ILE A 120 -16.57 -8.90 4.32
C ILE A 120 -16.01 -7.85 5.27
N LEU A 121 -16.56 -7.73 6.47
CA LEU A 121 -16.07 -6.80 7.49
C LEU A 121 -14.62 -7.06 7.89
N ILE A 122 -14.24 -8.33 8.07
CA ILE A 122 -12.84 -8.70 8.40
C ILE A 122 -11.89 -8.31 7.26
N ILE A 123 -12.27 -8.58 6.01
CA ILE A 123 -11.47 -8.22 4.83
C ILE A 123 -11.35 -6.70 4.70
N SER A 124 -12.45 -5.95 4.84
CA SER A 124 -12.42 -4.49 4.80
C SER A 124 -11.56 -3.90 5.91
N SER A 125 -11.66 -4.45 7.13
CA SER A 125 -10.80 -4.04 8.25
C SER A 125 -9.32 -4.33 7.98
N SER A 126 -8.99 -5.51 7.43
CA SER A 126 -7.64 -5.84 6.95
C SER A 126 -7.11 -4.79 5.97
N SER A 127 -7.91 -4.47 4.95
CA SER A 127 -7.55 -3.50 3.92
C SER A 127 -7.33 -2.09 4.49
N MET A 128 -8.05 -1.69 5.55
CA MET A 128 -7.79 -0.43 6.27
C MET A 128 -6.45 -0.42 7.01
N PHE A 129 -6.05 -1.53 7.65
CA PHE A 129 -4.72 -1.63 8.27
C PHE A 129 -3.60 -1.60 7.23
N LEU A 130 -3.78 -2.30 6.10
CA LEU A 130 -2.84 -2.28 4.99
C LEU A 130 -2.74 -0.89 4.35
N MET A 131 -3.87 -0.17 4.24
CA MET A 131 -3.89 1.24 3.86
C MET A 131 -3.05 2.07 4.83
N GLY A 132 -3.18 1.89 6.14
CA GLY A 132 -2.34 2.58 7.13
C GLY A 132 -0.84 2.35 6.91
N TYR A 133 -0.44 1.10 6.65
CA TYR A 133 0.95 0.76 6.30
C TYR A 133 1.43 1.55 5.05
N VAL A 134 0.63 1.55 3.99
CA VAL A 134 0.97 2.24 2.72
C VAL A 134 1.06 3.75 2.92
N THR A 135 0.08 4.35 3.59
CA THR A 135 0.02 5.80 3.83
C THR A 135 1.21 6.29 4.65
N ILE A 136 1.53 5.62 5.76
CA ILE A 136 2.64 6.00 6.63
C ILE A 136 3.96 5.95 5.86
N THR A 137 4.17 4.86 5.12
CA THR A 137 5.41 4.65 4.35
C THR A 137 5.55 5.67 3.23
N ASN A 138 4.48 5.90 2.46
CA ASN A 138 4.49 6.85 1.35
C ASN A 138 4.59 8.31 1.83
N PHE A 139 3.95 8.66 2.95
CA PHE A 139 4.07 9.99 3.52
C PHE A 139 5.52 10.30 3.93
N PHE A 140 6.18 9.35 4.60
CA PHE A 140 7.58 9.50 4.99
C PHE A 140 8.52 9.64 3.79
N TRP A 141 8.30 8.85 2.74
CA TRP A 141 9.06 8.93 1.50
C TRP A 141 8.87 10.27 0.80
N ASN A 142 7.60 10.70 0.61
CA ASN A 142 7.24 11.95 -0.05
C ASN A 142 7.82 13.17 0.69
N PHE A 143 7.85 13.13 2.02
CA PHE A 143 8.51 14.13 2.83
C PHE A 143 10.02 14.16 2.56
N ARG A 144 10.73 13.04 2.73
CA ARG A 144 12.19 12.97 2.55
C ARG A 144 12.64 13.45 1.16
N ILE A 145 11.92 13.09 0.10
CA ILE A 145 12.30 13.49 -1.25
C ILE A 145 11.99 14.93 -1.59
N LYS A 146 10.90 15.51 -1.08
CA LYS A 146 10.71 16.96 -1.19
C LYS A 146 11.86 17.72 -0.52
N TYR A 147 12.29 17.31 0.67
CA TYR A 147 13.41 17.95 1.35
C TYR A 147 14.74 17.72 0.63
N PHE A 148 15.01 16.51 0.16
CA PHE A 148 16.24 16.19 -0.57
C PHE A 148 16.33 16.91 -1.91
N LEU A 149 15.26 16.91 -2.72
CA LEU A 149 15.20 17.64 -3.99
C LEU A 149 15.34 19.15 -3.76
N THR A 150 14.66 19.71 -2.76
CA THR A 150 14.78 21.15 -2.44
C THR A 150 16.19 21.49 -1.95
N ALA A 151 16.83 20.62 -1.18
CA ALA A 151 18.21 20.81 -0.73
C ALA A 151 19.23 20.73 -1.88
N ILE A 152 19.08 19.78 -2.80
CA ILE A 152 19.93 19.66 -3.99
C ILE A 152 19.72 20.85 -4.92
N VAL A 153 18.47 21.20 -5.24
CA VAL A 153 18.17 22.35 -6.10
C VAL A 153 18.75 23.63 -5.48
N ARG A 154 18.61 23.81 -4.16
CA ARG A 154 19.23 24.95 -3.45
C ARG A 154 20.76 24.92 -3.56
N HIS A 155 21.42 23.79 -3.33
CA HIS A 155 22.88 23.69 -3.44
C HIS A 155 23.39 23.93 -4.87
N VAL A 156 22.71 23.37 -5.88
CA VAL A 156 23.09 23.52 -7.30
C VAL A 156 22.84 24.95 -7.79
N PHE A 157 21.72 25.59 -7.43
CA PHE A 157 21.45 26.97 -7.84
C PHE A 157 22.25 28.02 -7.07
N PHE A 158 22.55 27.84 -5.78
CA PHE A 158 23.40 28.78 -5.04
C PHE A 158 24.86 28.70 -5.48
N SER A 159 25.38 27.49 -5.76
CA SER A 159 26.73 27.31 -6.28
C SER A 159 26.94 27.93 -7.68
N ALA A 160 25.87 28.17 -8.44
CA ALA A 160 25.94 28.82 -9.75
C ALA A 160 25.98 30.36 -9.67
N ASN A 161 25.59 30.95 -8.54
CA ASN A 161 25.49 32.41 -8.40
C ASN A 161 26.76 33.06 -7.80
N ASP A 162 27.64 32.27 -7.20
CA ASP A 162 28.92 32.74 -6.65
C ASP A 162 30.04 32.89 -7.72
N HIS A 163 29.77 32.47 -8.97
CA HIS A 163 30.72 32.58 -10.09
C HIS A 163 30.42 33.73 -11.07
N VAL A 164 29.42 34.58 -10.79
CA VAL A 164 29.02 35.71 -11.66
C VAL A 164 29.28 37.08 -11.02
N ILE A 165 29.82 37.12 -9.80
CA ILE A 165 30.25 38.38 -9.15
C ILE A 165 31.74 38.31 -8.82
N CYS A 166 32.58 38.44 -9.84
CA CYS A 166 33.96 38.94 -9.75
C CYS A 166 34.33 39.59 -11.09
#